data_AF-A0A5D0QSX8-F1
#
_entry.id   AF-A0A5D0QSX8-F1
#
_cell.length_a   1.000
_cell.length_b   1.000
_cell.length_c   1.000
_cell.angle_alpha   90.00
_cell.angle_beta   90.00
_cell.angle_gamma   90.00
#
_symmetry.space_group_name_H-M   'P 1'
#
loop_
_entity.id
_entity.type
_entity.pdbx_description
1 polymer ?
#
loop_
_entity_poly.entity_id
_entity_poly.type
_entity_poly.pdbx_seq_one_letter_code
_entity_poly.pdbx_strand_id
1 'polypeptide(L)'
;MPAELVQVWDAELSYTHTPLRDTGTPVAPHTDGAEPLWCVYQYAPANAVEIHHALPHTLLEWRCALYGLDPDDVPTLLDIAMHEPYIPDRNDMLTRTDPGAVKVLEATRGLPTCWTPGVPEHERRAAYVERIRLVKEHRVRLKPAPRALRAEALAYVGSARVAPPDPLEPILSLVRLDPVRVESRRMATEWLRAERGDQLPQPTFQLKPPATFVGTQPRAGGTA
;
A
#
# COMPACT_ATOMS: atom_id res chain seq x y z
N MET A 1 -10.42 -10.53 22.74
CA MET A 1 -9.01 -10.91 22.47
C MET A 1 -8.21 -9.66 22.15
N PRO A 2 -6.93 -9.60 22.55
CA PRO A 2 -6.02 -8.57 22.06
C PRO A 2 -5.84 -8.70 20.54
N ALA A 3 -5.47 -7.60 19.87
CA ALA A 3 -5.08 -7.63 18.46
C ALA A 3 -3.91 -8.60 18.24
N GLU A 4 -3.96 -9.35 17.14
CA GLU A 4 -2.90 -10.24 16.69
C GLU A 4 -1.59 -9.45 16.49
N LEU A 5 -0.49 -9.99 17.00
CA LEU A 5 0.82 -9.42 16.75
C LEU A 5 1.36 -10.00 15.45
N VAL A 6 1.73 -9.13 14.51
CA VAL A 6 2.46 -9.50 13.29
C VAL A 6 3.82 -8.80 13.30
N GLN A 7 4.86 -9.56 13.03
CA GLN A 7 6.23 -9.08 13.01
C GLN A 7 6.62 -8.67 11.59
N VAL A 8 7.19 -7.48 11.43
CA VAL A 8 7.78 -7.01 10.17
C VAL A 8 9.25 -7.36 10.16
N TRP A 9 9.69 -8.09 9.15
CA TRP A 9 11.05 -8.63 9.06
C TRP A 9 11.92 -7.80 8.14
N ASP A 10 11.45 -7.46 6.96
CA ASP A 10 12.26 -6.72 5.99
C ASP A 10 11.40 -6.03 4.95
N ALA A 11 12.01 -5.07 4.25
CA ALA A 11 11.43 -4.42 3.09
C ALA A 11 12.45 -4.37 1.96
N GLU A 12 12.05 -4.82 0.77
CA GLU A 12 12.92 -4.88 -0.41
C GLU A 12 12.28 -4.17 -1.59
N LEU A 13 13.08 -3.38 -2.31
CA LEU A 13 12.66 -2.77 -3.55
C LEU A 13 12.84 -3.78 -4.68
N SER A 14 11.76 -4.05 -5.39
CA SER A 14 11.71 -4.79 -6.64
C SER A 14 11.21 -3.89 -7.75
N TYR A 15 11.45 -4.31 -8.99
CA TYR A 15 10.95 -3.65 -10.19
C TYR A 15 10.14 -4.68 -10.95
N THR A 16 8.84 -4.41 -11.12
CA THR A 16 7.99 -5.31 -11.89
C THR A 16 7.73 -4.73 -13.27
N HIS A 17 7.89 -5.56 -14.29
CA HIS A 17 7.32 -5.35 -15.60
C HIS A 17 5.93 -5.97 -15.60
N THR A 18 4.99 -5.39 -14.86
CA THR A 18 3.62 -5.92 -14.84
C THR A 18 2.90 -5.41 -16.08
N PRO A 19 2.63 -6.25 -17.11
CA PRO A 19 1.70 -5.85 -18.14
C PRO A 19 0.32 -5.71 -17.48
N LEU A 20 -0.37 -4.59 -17.74
CA LEU A 20 -1.73 -4.35 -17.22
C LEU A 20 -2.78 -5.28 -17.85
N ARG A 21 -2.37 -6.23 -18.71
CA ARG A 21 -3.22 -7.20 -19.40
C ARG A 21 -2.52 -8.56 -19.44
N ASP A 22 -3.30 -9.62 -19.29
CA ASP A 22 -2.84 -10.99 -19.53
C ASP A 22 -2.61 -11.18 -21.03
N THR A 23 -1.35 -11.32 -21.45
CA THR A 23 -0.95 -11.33 -22.86
C THR A 23 -0.81 -12.74 -23.43
N GLY A 24 -1.00 -13.80 -22.62
CA GLY A 24 -0.84 -15.20 -23.06
C GLY A 24 0.57 -15.56 -23.56
N THR A 25 1.52 -14.63 -23.45
CA THR A 25 2.92 -14.74 -23.89
C THR A 25 3.80 -13.98 -22.91
N PRO A 26 5.03 -14.45 -22.63
CA PRO A 26 6.00 -13.70 -21.83
C PRO A 26 6.20 -12.33 -22.46
N VAL A 27 5.87 -11.27 -21.72
CA VAL A 27 6.05 -9.90 -22.19
C VAL A 27 7.54 -9.61 -22.23
N ALA A 28 8.05 -9.26 -23.41
CA ALA A 28 9.42 -8.79 -23.55
C ALA A 28 9.65 -7.63 -22.57
N PRO A 29 10.81 -7.55 -21.88
CA PRO A 29 11.11 -6.45 -20.97
C PRO A 29 10.87 -5.13 -21.70
N HIS A 30 9.89 -4.36 -21.23
CA HIS A 30 9.46 -3.15 -21.92
C HIS A 30 10.60 -2.12 -21.82
N THR A 31 10.93 -1.48 -22.95
CA THR A 31 11.85 -0.32 -23.00
C THR A 31 11.35 0.88 -22.20
N ASP A 32 10.10 0.81 -21.74
CA ASP A 32 9.32 1.91 -21.17
C ASP A 32 9.19 1.73 -19.67
N GLY A 33 10.27 1.29 -19.01
CA GLY A 33 10.47 1.23 -17.56
C GLY A 33 9.67 0.16 -16.80
N ALA A 34 9.95 0.09 -15.49
CA ALA A 34 9.32 -0.84 -14.55
C ALA A 34 8.68 -0.06 -13.40
N GLU A 35 7.57 -0.56 -12.87
CA GLU A 35 6.98 0.03 -11.68
C GLU A 35 7.80 -0.37 -10.44
N PRO A 36 8.29 0.60 -9.65
CA PRO A 36 8.90 0.29 -8.36
C PRO A 36 7.85 -0.29 -7.41
N LEU A 37 8.20 -1.44 -6.85
CA LEU A 37 7.38 -2.24 -5.95
C LEU A 37 8.16 -2.53 -4.68
N TRP A 38 7.62 -2.17 -3.52
CA TRP A 38 8.18 -2.60 -2.24
C TRP A 38 7.55 -3.92 -1.80
N CYS A 39 8.36 -4.93 -1.53
CA CYS A 39 7.93 -6.17 -0.91
C CYS A 39 8.25 -6.09 0.58
N VAL A 40 7.21 -6.16 1.42
CA VAL A 40 7.35 -6.20 2.88
C VAL A 40 7.08 -7.62 3.38
N TYR A 41 8.06 -8.18 4.07
CA TYR A 41 7.97 -9.53 4.64
C TYR A 41 7.51 -9.46 6.08
N GLN A 42 6.49 -10.25 6.39
CA GLN A 42 5.83 -10.30 7.68
C GLN A 42 5.67 -11.74 8.17
N TYR A 43 5.57 -11.88 9.49
CA TYR A 43 5.35 -13.16 10.13
C TYR A 43 4.37 -13.02 11.30
N ALA A 44 3.31 -13.82 11.29
CA ALA A 44 2.34 -13.94 12.36
C ALA A 44 2.74 -15.12 13.28
N PRO A 45 3.40 -14.89 14.43
CA PRO A 45 3.90 -15.97 15.28
C PRO A 45 2.81 -16.82 15.92
N ALA A 46 1.59 -16.29 16.10
CA ALA A 46 0.51 -17.00 16.78
C ALA A 46 0.00 -18.21 15.98
N ASN A 47 0.06 -18.13 14.64
CA ASN A 47 -0.42 -19.14 13.71
C ASN A 47 0.69 -19.65 12.76
N ALA A 48 1.93 -19.18 12.94
CA ALA A 48 3.08 -19.51 12.11
C ALA A 48 2.89 -19.22 10.61
N VAL A 49 2.24 -18.08 10.30
CA VAL A 49 1.95 -17.68 8.92
C VAL A 49 2.95 -16.63 8.43
N GLU A 50 3.54 -16.87 7.26
CA GLU A 50 4.31 -15.88 6.51
C GLU A 50 3.36 -15.04 5.65
N ILE A 51 3.58 -13.72 5.66
CA ILE A 51 2.74 -12.75 4.97
C ILE A 51 3.64 -11.87 4.11
N HIS A 52 3.32 -11.75 2.83
CA HIS A 52 4.09 -10.99 1.86
C HIS A 52 3.21 -9.86 1.32
N HIS A 53 3.57 -8.62 1.63
CA HIS A 53 2.84 -7.45 1.15
C HIS A 53 3.60 -6.74 0.03
N ALA A 54 3.00 -6.74 -1.15
CA ALA A 54 3.44 -6.00 -2.31
C ALA A 54 2.83 -4.58 -2.29
N LEU A 55 3.67 -3.56 -2.20
CA LEU A 55 3.32 -2.13 -2.15
C LEU A 55 3.86 -1.40 -3.38
N PRO A 56 3.17 -1.45 -4.52
CA PRO A 56 3.62 -0.72 -5.69
C PRO A 56 3.39 0.78 -5.49
N HIS A 57 4.19 1.65 -6.11
CA HIS A 57 3.98 3.09 -5.99
C HIS A 57 2.56 3.50 -6.42
N THR A 58 1.98 2.83 -7.42
CA THR A 58 0.57 3.00 -7.78
C THR A 58 -0.39 2.75 -6.63
N LEU A 59 -0.10 1.85 -5.70
CA LEU A 59 -0.95 1.65 -4.54
C LEU A 59 -1.00 2.95 -3.74
N LEU A 60 0.16 3.50 -3.36
CA LEU A 60 0.29 4.70 -2.53
C LEU A 60 -0.30 5.94 -3.21
N GLU A 61 -0.04 6.12 -4.50
CA GLU A 61 -0.62 7.20 -5.30
C GLU A 61 -2.16 7.15 -5.32
N TRP A 62 -2.77 5.96 -5.40
CA TRP A 62 -4.23 5.82 -5.27
C TRP A 62 -4.73 6.19 -3.87
N ARG A 63 -3.96 5.93 -2.80
CA ARG A 63 -4.39 6.28 -1.43
C ARG A 63 -4.36 7.78 -1.23
N CYS A 64 -3.37 8.47 -1.82
CA CYS A 64 -3.35 9.93 -1.91
C CYS A 64 -4.64 10.46 -2.55
N ALA A 65 -5.06 9.88 -3.68
CA ALA A 65 -6.24 10.31 -4.40
C ALA A 65 -7.57 9.95 -3.71
N LEU A 66 -7.69 8.74 -3.17
CA LEU A 66 -8.92 8.25 -2.56
C LEU A 66 -9.21 8.93 -1.22
N TYR A 67 -8.18 9.27 -0.45
CA TYR A 67 -8.35 9.76 0.91
C TYR A 67 -7.79 11.17 1.12
N GLY A 68 -7.34 11.86 0.07
CA GLY A 68 -6.79 13.21 0.20
C GLY A 68 -5.53 13.25 1.05
N LEU A 69 -4.68 12.23 0.96
CA LEU A 69 -3.42 12.17 1.71
C LEU A 69 -2.35 12.98 0.97
N ASP A 70 -1.45 13.54 1.76
CA ASP A 70 -0.26 14.22 1.27
C ASP A 70 0.71 13.17 0.68
N PRO A 71 1.11 13.28 -0.59
CA PRO A 71 2.08 12.36 -1.19
C PRO A 71 3.45 12.37 -0.53
N ASP A 72 3.79 13.42 0.23
CA ASP A 72 5.05 13.52 0.97
C ASP A 72 4.95 12.94 2.40
N ASP A 73 3.74 12.65 2.90
CA ASP A 73 3.51 11.96 4.17
C ASP A 73 3.61 10.43 4.01
N VAL A 74 4.80 9.99 3.60
CA VAL A 74 5.15 8.57 3.43
C VAL A 74 4.89 7.74 4.68
N PRO A 75 5.19 8.20 5.92
CA PRO A 75 4.87 7.44 7.13
C PRO A 75 3.38 7.11 7.26
N THR A 76 2.49 8.09 7.06
CA THR A 76 1.04 7.86 7.13
C THR A 76 0.57 6.97 5.99
N LEU A 77 1.06 7.19 4.77
CA LEU A 77 0.72 6.36 3.60
C LEU A 77 1.12 4.90 3.81
N LEU A 78 2.30 4.66 4.40
CA LEU A 78 2.78 3.32 4.70
C LEU A 78 1.97 2.68 5.83
N ASP A 79 1.71 3.39 6.93
CA ASP A 79 0.87 2.86 8.03
C ASP A 79 -0.52 2.43 7.50
N ILE A 80 -1.11 3.26 6.64
CA ILE A 80 -2.36 2.95 5.94
C ILE A 80 -2.22 1.70 5.07
N ALA A 81 -1.24 1.68 4.16
CA ALA A 81 -1.09 0.60 3.18
C ALA A 81 -0.84 -0.76 3.85
N MET A 82 -0.15 -0.75 4.99
CA MET A 82 0.18 -1.94 5.76
C MET A 82 -1.01 -2.49 6.59
N HIS A 83 -1.97 -1.64 6.95
CA HIS A 83 -3.13 -2.04 7.76
C HIS A 83 -4.44 -2.15 6.96
N GLU A 84 -4.54 -1.53 5.78
CA GLU A 84 -5.71 -1.58 4.91
C GLU A 84 -6.16 -3.02 4.57
N PRO A 85 -5.27 -3.99 4.23
CA PRO A 85 -5.68 -5.37 3.95
C PRO A 85 -6.39 -6.06 5.12
N TYR A 86 -6.21 -5.54 6.34
CA TYR A 86 -6.83 -6.06 7.56
C TYR A 86 -8.14 -5.34 7.90
N ILE A 87 -8.62 -4.39 7.08
CA ILE A 87 -10.00 -3.88 7.20
C ILE A 87 -10.95 -5.00 6.76
N PRO A 88 -11.84 -5.48 7.64
CA PRO A 88 -12.75 -6.56 7.28
C PRO A 88 -13.83 -6.12 6.29
N ASP A 89 -14.16 -7.01 5.35
CA ASP A 89 -15.35 -6.85 4.52
C ASP A 89 -16.58 -7.39 5.27
N ARG A 90 -17.63 -6.58 5.34
CA ARG A 90 -18.93 -6.95 5.93
C ARG A 90 -19.64 -8.08 5.18
N ASN A 91 -19.32 -8.25 3.90
CA ASN A 91 -19.90 -9.27 3.03
C ASN A 91 -19.11 -10.59 3.07
N ASP A 92 -17.91 -10.60 3.65
CA ASP A 92 -17.14 -11.81 3.85
C ASP A 92 -17.73 -12.60 5.02
N MET A 93 -18.21 -13.82 4.72
CA MET A 93 -18.79 -14.72 5.71
C MET A 93 -17.78 -15.15 6.78
N LEU A 94 -16.48 -15.20 6.44
CA LEU A 94 -15.42 -15.58 7.36
C LEU A 94 -15.12 -14.49 8.39
N THR A 95 -15.48 -13.23 8.11
CA THR A 95 -15.34 -12.14 9.09
C THR A 95 -16.05 -12.42 10.42
N ARG A 96 -17.15 -13.19 10.39
CA ARG A 96 -17.94 -13.50 11.59
C ARG A 96 -17.24 -14.47 12.55
N THR A 97 -16.23 -15.20 12.08
CA THR A 97 -15.46 -16.14 12.92
C THR A 97 -14.21 -15.52 13.52
N ASP A 98 -13.87 -14.28 13.15
CA ASP A 98 -12.76 -13.48 13.70
C ASP A 98 -13.32 -12.42 14.68
N PRO A 99 -13.15 -12.59 16.01
CA PRO A 99 -13.67 -11.63 16.99
C PRO A 99 -13.02 -10.24 16.92
N GLY A 100 -11.81 -10.13 16.39
CA GLY A 100 -11.16 -8.84 16.15
C GLY A 100 -11.82 -8.11 14.98
N ALA A 101 -12.09 -8.82 13.89
CA ALA A 101 -12.79 -8.28 12.73
C ALA A 101 -14.22 -7.83 13.06
N VAL A 102 -14.96 -8.62 13.86
CA VAL A 102 -16.31 -8.23 14.33
C VAL A 102 -16.28 -6.89 15.06
N LYS A 103 -15.33 -6.70 15.98
CA LYS A 103 -15.17 -5.42 16.71
C LYS A 103 -14.86 -4.26 15.78
N VAL A 104 -14.00 -4.45 14.79
CA VAL A 104 -13.71 -3.41 13.79
C VAL A 104 -14.98 -3.07 13.00
N LEU A 105 -15.76 -4.05 12.55
CA LEU A 105 -17.02 -3.78 11.84
C LEU A 105 -18.04 -3.04 12.71
N GLU A 106 -18.18 -3.43 13.98
CA GLU A 106 -19.07 -2.75 14.93
C GLU A 106 -18.65 -1.30 15.16
N ALA A 107 -17.36 -1.06 15.42
CA ALA A 107 -16.82 0.26 15.70
C ALA A 107 -16.77 1.18 14.47
N THR A 108 -16.66 0.62 13.26
CA THR A 108 -16.61 1.40 12.01
C THR A 108 -17.98 1.58 11.36
N ARG A 109 -19.04 1.11 12.01
CA ARG A 109 -20.40 1.15 11.48
C ARG A 109 -20.85 2.60 11.24
N GLY A 110 -21.32 2.87 10.03
CA GLY A 110 -21.83 4.19 9.64
C GLY A 110 -20.75 5.20 9.24
N LEU A 111 -19.46 4.88 9.41
CA LEU A 111 -18.40 5.74 8.89
C LEU A 111 -18.47 5.83 7.36
N PRO A 112 -18.24 7.01 6.76
CA PRO A 112 -18.21 7.13 5.30
C PRO A 112 -16.98 6.44 4.71
N THR A 113 -17.08 5.98 3.46
CA THR A 113 -15.98 5.39 2.68
C THR A 113 -15.47 6.40 1.66
N CYS A 114 -14.41 6.07 0.91
CA CYS A 114 -13.94 6.89 -0.21
C CYS A 114 -14.99 7.10 -1.32
N TRP A 115 -16.06 6.30 -1.33
CA TRP A 115 -17.15 6.31 -2.31
C TRP A 115 -18.48 6.81 -1.75
N THR A 116 -18.54 7.24 -0.49
CA THR A 116 -19.78 7.79 0.08
C THR A 116 -20.08 9.15 -0.57
N PRO A 117 -21.22 9.31 -1.28
CA PRO A 117 -21.55 10.55 -1.97
C PRO A 117 -21.72 11.74 -1.02
N GLY A 118 -21.41 12.95 -1.48
CA GLY A 118 -21.66 14.20 -0.75
C GLY A 118 -20.76 14.45 0.47
N VAL A 119 -19.92 13.49 0.87
CA VAL A 119 -19.01 13.65 2.01
C VAL A 119 -17.82 14.53 1.60
N PRO A 120 -17.41 15.53 2.40
CA PRO A 120 -16.15 16.26 2.16
C PRO A 120 -14.91 15.34 2.23
N GLU A 121 -13.83 15.71 1.54
CA GLU A 121 -12.61 14.90 1.53
C GLU A 121 -11.99 14.70 2.92
N HIS A 122 -11.92 15.76 3.72
CA HIS A 122 -11.34 15.70 5.06
C HIS A 122 -12.12 14.75 5.99
N GLU A 123 -13.45 14.64 5.84
CA GLU A 123 -14.28 13.68 6.59
C GLU A 123 -14.02 12.24 6.13
N ARG A 124 -13.88 12.00 4.81
CA ARG A 124 -13.47 10.69 4.29
C ARG A 124 -12.11 10.28 4.83
N ARG A 125 -11.15 11.21 4.83
CA ARG A 125 -9.80 10.99 5.38
C ARG A 125 -9.87 10.61 6.84
N ALA A 126 -10.58 11.40 7.66
CA ALA A 126 -10.75 11.14 9.08
C ALA A 126 -11.40 9.77 9.35
N ALA A 127 -12.48 9.46 8.63
CA ALA A 127 -13.17 8.18 8.75
C ALA A 127 -12.28 6.99 8.35
N TYR A 128 -11.37 7.18 7.40
CA TYR A 128 -10.47 6.13 6.95
C TYR A 128 -9.29 5.93 7.93
N VAL A 129 -8.69 7.02 8.42
CA VAL A 129 -7.68 6.96 9.50
C VAL A 129 -8.26 6.29 10.74
N GLU A 130 -9.51 6.58 11.08
CA GLU A 130 -10.19 5.94 12.21
C GLU A 130 -10.37 4.42 12.01
N ARG A 131 -10.66 3.96 10.79
CA ARG A 131 -10.69 2.51 10.49
C ARG A 131 -9.34 1.86 10.73
N ILE A 132 -8.25 2.48 10.28
CA ILE A 132 -6.90 1.98 10.50
C ILE A 132 -6.55 1.95 11.98
N ARG A 133 -6.92 2.98 12.74
CA ARG A 133 -6.78 3.01 14.20
C ARG A 133 -7.51 1.85 14.88
N LEU A 134 -8.75 1.56 14.47
CA LEU A 134 -9.56 0.47 15.00
C LEU A 134 -9.02 -0.92 14.60
N VAL A 135 -8.49 -1.07 13.38
CA VAL A 135 -7.76 -2.27 12.96
C VAL A 135 -6.55 -2.52 13.87
N LYS A 136 -5.77 -1.47 14.16
CA LYS A 136 -4.62 -1.51 15.08
C LYS A 136 -5.01 -1.89 16.51
N GLU A 137 -6.16 -1.40 16.95
CA GLU A 137 -6.67 -1.64 18.30
C GLU A 137 -7.18 -3.07 18.47
N HIS A 138 -7.98 -3.56 17.52
CA HIS A 138 -8.81 -4.75 17.70
C HIS A 138 -8.36 -5.97 16.90
N ARG A 139 -7.66 -5.79 15.77
CA ARG A 139 -7.38 -6.89 14.84
C ARG A 139 -5.90 -7.21 14.70
N VAL A 140 -5.06 -6.28 14.23
CA VAL A 140 -3.64 -6.55 13.97
C VAL A 140 -2.75 -5.43 14.48
N ARG A 141 -1.61 -5.76 15.08
CA ARG A 141 -0.54 -4.82 15.43
C ARG A 141 0.74 -5.24 14.75
N LEU A 142 1.26 -4.35 13.91
CA LEU A 142 2.55 -4.55 13.28
C LEU A 142 3.66 -4.08 14.22
N LYS A 143 4.68 -4.91 14.42
CA LYS A 143 5.90 -4.53 15.15
C LYS A 143 7.14 -5.00 14.40
N PRO A 144 8.26 -4.26 14.45
CA PRO A 144 9.54 -4.78 13.98
C PRO A 144 9.90 -6.11 14.67
N ALA A 145 10.34 -7.10 13.89
CA ALA A 145 10.99 -8.28 14.44
C ALA A 145 12.31 -7.88 15.14
N PRO A 146 12.77 -8.64 16.15
CA PRO A 146 14.02 -8.36 16.84
C PRO A 146 15.18 -8.19 15.85
N ARG A 147 15.92 -7.09 15.97
CA ARG A 147 16.98 -6.73 15.00
C ARG A 147 18.06 -7.82 14.89
N ALA A 148 18.40 -8.48 16.00
CA ALA A 148 19.37 -9.58 16.00
C ALA A 148 18.92 -10.75 15.11
N LEU A 149 17.66 -11.18 15.25
CA LEU A 149 17.08 -12.26 14.43
C LEU A 149 17.01 -11.87 12.95
N ARG A 150 16.67 -10.60 12.65
CA ARG A 150 16.68 -10.10 11.28
C ARG A 150 18.10 -10.11 10.68
N ALA A 151 19.11 -9.73 11.47
CA ALA A 151 20.50 -9.77 11.02
C ALA A 151 20.98 -11.22 10.77
N GLU A 152 20.60 -12.17 11.62
CA GLU A 152 20.88 -13.60 11.41
C GLU A 152 20.20 -14.13 10.15
N ALA A 153 18.94 -13.75 9.89
CA ALA A 153 18.23 -14.13 8.68
C ALA A 153 18.92 -13.60 7.40
N LEU A 154 19.36 -12.32 7.42
CA LEU A 154 20.12 -11.74 6.31
C LEU A 154 21.46 -12.49 6.08
N ALA A 155 22.17 -12.84 7.15
CA ALA A 155 23.40 -13.60 7.06
C ALA A 155 23.16 -15.02 6.51
N TYR A 156 22.09 -15.69 6.94
CA TYR A 156 21.70 -17.02 6.48
C TYR A 156 21.45 -17.06 4.96
N VAL A 157 20.76 -16.04 4.42
CA VAL A 157 20.51 -15.94 2.96
C VAL A 157 21.70 -15.37 2.18
N GLY A 158 22.84 -15.11 2.84
CA GLY A 158 24.04 -14.55 2.20
C GLY A 158 23.88 -13.09 1.75
N SER A 159 22.93 -12.34 2.32
CA SER A 159 22.74 -10.93 2.00
C SER A 159 23.84 -10.08 2.63
N ALA A 160 24.43 -9.17 1.85
CA ALA A 160 25.40 -8.18 2.35
C ALA A 160 24.73 -6.99 3.08
N ARG A 161 23.39 -6.96 3.17
CA ARG A 161 22.65 -5.86 3.79
C ARG A 161 22.79 -5.89 5.31
N VAL A 162 22.75 -4.70 5.93
CA VAL A 162 22.69 -4.54 7.39
C VAL A 162 21.25 -4.30 7.79
N ALA A 163 20.73 -5.09 8.74
CA ALA A 163 19.37 -4.90 9.24
C ALA A 163 19.19 -3.50 9.86
N PRO A 164 18.34 -2.62 9.29
CA PRO A 164 18.09 -1.30 9.85
C PRO A 164 17.34 -1.41 11.19
N PRO A 165 17.40 -0.40 12.08
CA PRO A 165 16.62 -0.39 13.32
C PRO A 165 15.13 -0.60 13.08
N ASP A 166 14.55 0.11 12.11
CA ASP A 166 13.20 -0.11 11.59
C ASP A 166 13.28 -0.85 10.24
N PRO A 167 12.67 -2.05 10.09
CA PRO A 167 12.63 -2.77 8.82
C PRO A 167 11.92 -2.01 7.69
N LEU A 168 11.10 -1.00 8.00
CA LEU A 168 10.41 -0.17 7.01
C LEU A 168 11.20 1.08 6.59
N GLU A 169 12.34 1.37 7.22
CA GLU A 169 13.16 2.54 6.91
C GLU A 169 13.55 2.68 5.43
N PRO A 170 13.85 1.59 4.68
CA PRO A 170 14.10 1.71 3.25
C PRO A 170 12.93 2.33 2.48
N ILE A 171 11.68 2.01 2.85
CA ILE A 171 10.49 2.57 2.23
C ILE A 171 10.34 4.05 2.62
N LEU A 172 10.43 4.34 3.93
CA LEU A 172 10.28 5.68 4.47
C LEU A 172 11.29 6.67 3.85
N SER A 173 12.52 6.23 3.64
CA SER A 173 13.60 7.08 3.13
C SER A 173 13.60 7.20 1.61
N LEU A 174 13.21 6.16 0.86
CA LEU A 174 13.39 6.11 -0.60
C LEU A 174 12.11 6.28 -1.42
N VAL A 175 10.91 6.10 -0.84
CA VAL A 175 9.67 6.32 -1.60
C VAL A 175 9.52 7.80 -1.95
N ARG A 176 9.37 8.07 -3.24
CA ARG A 176 8.97 9.37 -3.78
C ARG A 176 7.84 9.12 -4.78
N LEU A 177 6.70 9.74 -4.54
CA LEU A 177 5.54 9.65 -5.44
C LEU A 177 5.61 10.78 -6.46
N ASP A 178 5.21 10.48 -7.69
CA ASP A 178 5.15 11.49 -8.74
C ASP A 178 3.88 12.36 -8.55
N PRO A 179 4.02 13.68 -8.29
CA PRO A 179 2.87 14.55 -8.06
C PRO A 179 1.92 14.61 -9.26
N VAL A 180 2.41 14.46 -10.49
CA VAL A 180 1.57 14.44 -11.70
C VAL A 180 0.69 13.19 -11.73
N ARG A 181 1.23 12.04 -11.30
CA ARG A 181 0.45 10.79 -11.21
C ARG A 181 -0.58 10.84 -10.09
N VAL A 182 -0.22 11.44 -8.95
CA VAL A 182 -1.16 11.66 -7.84
C VAL A 182 -2.31 12.54 -8.28
N GLU A 183 -2.02 13.65 -8.97
CA GLU A 183 -3.06 14.57 -9.46
C GLU A 183 -3.97 13.91 -10.51
N SER A 184 -3.40 13.18 -11.46
CA SER A 184 -4.18 12.39 -12.44
C SER A 184 -5.18 11.44 -11.76
N ARG A 185 -4.77 10.79 -10.65
CA ARG A 185 -5.67 9.90 -9.90
C ARG A 185 -6.70 10.64 -9.07
N ARG A 186 -6.38 11.83 -8.57
CA ARG A 186 -7.35 12.71 -7.91
C ARG A 186 -8.47 13.06 -8.88
N MET A 187 -8.11 13.52 -10.08
CA MET A 187 -9.07 13.78 -11.16
C MET A 187 -9.90 12.53 -11.49
N ALA A 188 -9.28 11.35 -11.62
CA ALA A 188 -10.00 10.11 -11.88
C ALA A 188 -10.95 9.72 -10.74
N THR A 189 -10.54 9.93 -9.49
CA THR A 189 -11.36 9.65 -8.31
C THR A 189 -12.55 10.60 -8.24
N GLU A 190 -12.35 11.90 -8.49
CA GLU A 190 -13.41 12.89 -8.57
C GLU A 190 -14.42 12.56 -9.66
N TRP A 191 -13.93 12.20 -10.85
CA TRP A 191 -14.77 11.73 -11.95
C TRP A 191 -15.59 10.49 -11.54
N LEU A 192 -14.98 9.45 -10.98
CA LEU A 192 -15.70 8.25 -10.52
C LEU A 192 -16.75 8.54 -9.44
N ARG A 193 -16.48 9.51 -8.57
CA ARG A 193 -17.44 9.95 -7.54
C ARG A 193 -18.61 10.71 -8.17
N ALA A 194 -18.32 11.51 -9.18
CA ALA A 194 -19.28 12.33 -9.88
C ALA A 194 -20.11 11.57 -10.92
N GLU A 195 -19.60 10.52 -11.55
CA GLU A 195 -20.36 9.64 -12.47
C GLU A 195 -21.46 8.82 -11.80
N ARG A 196 -21.56 8.89 -10.47
CA ARG A 196 -22.81 8.55 -9.77
C ARG A 196 -23.90 9.64 -9.94
N GLY A 197 -23.64 10.65 -10.74
CA GLY A 197 -24.54 11.64 -11.33
C GLY A 197 -24.19 11.84 -12.81
N ASP A 198 -25.18 12.21 -13.62
CA ASP A 198 -25.13 12.10 -15.08
C ASP A 198 -23.98 12.94 -15.73
N GLN A 199 -23.00 12.22 -16.31
CA GLN A 199 -21.99 12.67 -17.29
C GLN A 199 -21.01 13.79 -16.87
N LEU A 200 -19.82 13.40 -16.43
CA LEU A 200 -18.60 14.24 -16.49
C LEU A 200 -17.60 13.69 -17.53
N PRO A 201 -16.75 14.54 -18.13
CA PRO A 201 -15.76 14.11 -19.10
C PRO A 201 -14.74 13.14 -18.48
N GLN A 202 -14.58 11.98 -19.13
CA GLN A 202 -13.61 10.95 -18.76
C GLN A 202 -12.19 11.53 -18.72
N PRO A 203 -11.41 11.28 -17.64
CA PRO A 203 -10.01 11.69 -17.59
C PRO A 203 -9.25 11.05 -18.75
N THR A 204 -8.65 11.86 -19.61
CA THR A 204 -7.85 11.41 -20.76
C THR A 204 -6.46 10.92 -20.37
N PHE A 205 -6.08 11.02 -19.09
CA PHE A 205 -4.76 10.71 -18.54
C PHE A 205 -4.55 9.23 -18.15
N GLN A 206 -5.34 8.30 -18.71
CA GLN A 206 -5.08 6.85 -18.53
C GLN A 206 -3.71 6.44 -19.14
N LEU A 207 -3.14 7.28 -19.99
CA LEU A 207 -1.79 7.16 -20.54
C LEU A 207 -0.84 8.07 -19.76
N LYS A 208 0.18 7.45 -19.16
CA LYS A 208 1.34 8.10 -18.57
C LYS A 208 1.86 9.21 -19.51
N PRO A 209 2.05 10.45 -19.05
CA PRO A 209 2.69 11.47 -19.87
C PRO A 209 4.08 10.98 -20.29
N PRO A 210 4.42 11.01 -21.60
CA PRO A 210 5.78 10.67 -22.03
C PRO A 210 6.77 11.53 -21.24
N ALA A 211 7.80 10.89 -20.67
CA ALA A 211 8.86 11.45 -19.80
C ALA A 211 8.62 11.55 -18.27
N THR A 212 7.49 11.09 -17.71
CA THR A 212 7.29 11.01 -16.23
C THR A 212 7.86 9.71 -15.63
N PHE A 213 9.06 9.33 -16.05
CA PHE A 213 9.65 8.03 -15.72
C PHE A 213 10.19 7.95 -14.29
N VAL A 214 9.50 7.20 -13.43
CA VAL A 214 10.11 6.53 -12.28
C VAL A 214 10.67 5.18 -12.74
N GLY A 215 11.91 4.86 -12.38
CA GLY A 215 12.45 3.50 -12.55
C GLY A 215 13.10 3.19 -13.90
N THR A 216 13.86 4.12 -14.50
CA THR A 216 14.98 3.64 -15.33
C THR A 216 15.88 2.82 -14.41
N GLN A 217 16.04 1.52 -14.69
CA GLN A 217 17.14 0.78 -14.08
C GLN A 217 18.42 1.61 -14.29
N PRO A 218 19.28 1.79 -13.26
CA PRO A 218 20.59 2.35 -13.52
C PRO A 218 21.20 1.54 -14.65
N ARG A 219 21.60 2.22 -15.73
CA ARG A 219 22.31 1.55 -16.83
C ARG A 219 23.42 0.71 -16.22
N ALA A 220 23.54 -0.54 -16.65
CA ALA A 220 24.72 -1.35 -16.32
C ALA A 220 25.96 -0.54 -16.72
N GLY A 221 26.73 -0.06 -15.73
CA GLY A 221 27.95 0.74 -15.94
C GLY A 221 27.84 2.26 -15.70
N GLY A 222 26.73 2.80 -15.21
CA GLY A 222 26.66 4.22 -14.80
C GLY A 222 27.12 4.42 -13.35
N THR A 223 28.33 4.97 -13.14
CA THR A 223 28.71 5.54 -11.84
C THR A 223 27.88 6.80 -11.55
N ALA A 224 27.45 6.94 -10.28
CA ALA A 224 26.68 8.07 -9.77
C ALA A 224 27.41 9.41 -9.93
#